data_AF-A0A0E0L625-F1
#
_entry.id   AF-A0A0E0L625-F1
#
_cell.length_a   1.000
_cell.length_b   1.000
_cell.length_c   1.000
_cell.angle_alpha   90.00
_cell.angle_beta   90.00
_cell.angle_gamma   90.00
#
_symmetry.space_group_name_H-M   'P 1'
#
loop_
_entity.id
_entity.type
_entity.pdbx_description
1 polymer ?
#
loop_
_entity_poly.entity_id
_entity_poly.type
_entity_poly.pdbx_seq_one_letter_code
_entity_poly.pdbx_strand_id
1 'polypeptide(L)'
;MRAAAIVGPRLVAIGNVRVRDAPAVLALLDKEVVRHAWEIEHRHRLARLARLDHELDIILDAIVPILIHAPFHIVTGRELLRYGWSVQHLAVSIFGPVHALHAAVGPVGRFLRRHARHQHQGTRGAAWLADNILEVRDRVSALKSLLVQFPEEDPAVVAAAAGGGDDDDGAEFAEDGVGSDVSGGGGELQRIVIHGLSDAVLSAAAIVGPRLVTIGNVCVRDAPAVLALLDKEVVRHAWEIEHRHRLARLARLNHELDIVLEAIVPTLNDMPLHLVAGRELLRFGWSLQHLAVSIFGPVHALHAAVGPVGRLLRRHARHQHHGTRDAAWLAGNILEVRDRASVLKSLMVEFPEEDPAVAAGDDDHDDGPEFAEDDVGFDGSDDEE
;
A
#
# COMPACT_ATOMS: atom_id res chain seq x y z
N MET A 1 -21.34 -23.70 13.44
CA MET A 1 -21.96 -25.04 13.63
C MET A 1 -21.85 -25.97 12.42
N ARG A 2 -21.66 -25.50 11.17
CA ARG A 2 -21.50 -26.41 10.00
C ARG A 2 -20.09 -27.02 9.81
N ALA A 3 -19.06 -26.49 10.48
CA ALA A 3 -17.67 -26.93 10.31
C ALA A 3 -17.34 -28.30 10.96
N ALA A 4 -18.02 -28.66 12.05
CA ALA A 4 -17.63 -29.80 12.89
C ALA A 4 -17.95 -31.20 12.33
N ALA A 5 -18.59 -31.31 11.16
CA ALA A 5 -19.20 -32.57 10.73
C ALA A 5 -18.49 -33.29 9.57
N ILE A 6 -17.49 -32.69 8.91
CA ILE A 6 -17.03 -33.24 7.62
C ILE A 6 -15.52 -33.06 7.39
N VAL A 7 -14.83 -34.18 7.20
CA VAL A 7 -13.36 -34.28 7.04
C VAL A 7 -13.01 -34.40 5.55
N GLY A 8 -12.26 -33.43 4.99
CA GLY A 8 -11.74 -33.42 3.61
C GLY A 8 -11.51 -32.00 3.04
N PRO A 9 -10.71 -31.85 1.95
CA PRO A 9 -10.43 -30.56 1.32
C PRO A 9 -11.70 -29.98 0.68
N ARG A 10 -11.91 -28.67 0.84
CA ARG A 10 -13.16 -27.97 0.45
C ARG A 10 -12.89 -26.55 0.00
N LEU A 11 -13.62 -26.09 -1.01
CA LEU A 11 -13.73 -24.66 -1.34
C LEU A 11 -14.81 -24.01 -0.47
N VAL A 12 -14.48 -22.94 0.24
CA VAL A 12 -15.41 -22.14 1.04
C VAL A 12 -15.70 -20.83 0.33
N ALA A 13 -16.92 -20.73 -0.22
CA ALA A 13 -17.46 -19.49 -0.75
C ALA A 13 -18.13 -18.69 0.38
N ILE A 14 -17.70 -17.44 0.53
CA ILE A 14 -18.31 -16.49 1.46
C ILE A 14 -19.44 -15.80 0.69
N GLY A 15 -20.64 -15.70 1.28
CA GLY A 15 -21.78 -15.03 0.66
C GLY A 15 -21.90 -13.55 1.03
N ASN A 16 -22.09 -13.25 2.31
CA ASN A 16 -22.25 -11.87 2.80
C ASN A 16 -21.48 -11.67 4.10
N VAL A 17 -20.74 -10.57 4.22
CA VAL A 17 -19.95 -10.23 5.42
C VAL A 17 -20.13 -8.76 5.74
N ARG A 18 -20.44 -8.44 7.00
CA ARG A 18 -20.38 -7.05 7.47
C ARG A 18 -18.92 -6.66 7.67
N VAL A 19 -18.57 -5.42 7.38
CA VAL A 19 -17.17 -4.94 7.54
C VAL A 19 -16.63 -5.29 8.93
N ARG A 20 -17.38 -5.00 10.00
CA ARG A 20 -17.00 -5.33 11.40
C ARG A 20 -16.83 -6.81 11.72
N ASP A 21 -17.47 -7.69 10.96
CA ASP A 21 -17.46 -9.13 11.21
C ASP A 21 -16.30 -9.80 10.44
N ALA A 22 -15.69 -9.09 9.46
CA ALA A 22 -14.65 -9.64 8.59
C ALA A 22 -13.41 -10.18 9.31
N PRO A 23 -12.84 -9.52 10.35
CA PRO A 23 -11.71 -10.08 11.09
C PRO A 23 -12.05 -11.40 11.79
N ALA A 24 -13.24 -11.48 12.39
CA ALA A 24 -13.70 -12.69 13.06
C ALA A 24 -13.95 -13.84 12.08
N VAL A 25 -14.54 -13.54 10.90
CA VAL A 25 -14.73 -14.52 9.82
C VAL A 25 -13.38 -15.02 9.31
N LEU A 26 -12.41 -14.14 9.08
CA LEU A 26 -11.06 -14.52 8.64
C LEU A 26 -10.36 -15.42 9.67
N ALA A 27 -10.35 -15.03 10.95
CA ALA A 27 -9.73 -15.80 12.02
C ALA A 27 -10.39 -17.18 12.23
N LEU A 28 -11.71 -17.28 12.01
CA LEU A 28 -12.40 -18.56 12.03
C LEU A 28 -11.98 -19.44 10.85
N LEU A 29 -11.90 -18.88 9.64
CA LEU A 29 -11.54 -19.65 8.45
C LEU A 29 -10.08 -20.09 8.48
N ASP A 30 -9.14 -19.25 8.90
CA ASP A 30 -7.72 -19.63 9.00
C ASP A 30 -7.51 -20.81 9.97
N LYS A 31 -8.27 -20.88 11.06
CA LYS A 31 -8.24 -22.04 11.99
C LYS A 31 -8.75 -23.32 11.35
N GLU A 32 -9.75 -23.23 10.48
CA GLU A 32 -10.34 -24.39 9.79
C GLU A 32 -9.51 -24.83 8.56
N VAL A 33 -8.85 -23.89 7.87
CA VAL A 33 -7.86 -24.18 6.81
C VAL A 33 -6.76 -25.09 7.34
N VAL A 34 -6.18 -24.76 8.50
CA VAL A 34 -5.12 -25.55 9.15
C VAL A 34 -5.61 -26.93 9.59
N ARG A 35 -6.88 -27.04 10.02
CA ARG A 35 -7.43 -28.30 10.55
C ARG A 35 -7.93 -29.26 9.48
N HIS A 36 -8.43 -28.75 8.36
CA HIS A 36 -9.20 -29.52 7.39
C HIS A 36 -8.77 -29.33 5.94
N ALA A 37 -7.67 -28.61 5.68
CA ALA A 37 -7.16 -28.31 4.33
C ALA A 37 -8.21 -27.64 3.43
N TRP A 38 -8.97 -26.70 4.00
CA TRP A 38 -9.93 -25.90 3.23
C TRP A 38 -9.22 -24.84 2.38
N GLU A 39 -9.79 -24.54 1.23
CA GLU A 39 -9.40 -23.45 0.35
C GLU A 39 -10.50 -22.38 0.41
N ILE A 40 -10.14 -21.12 0.64
CA ILE A 40 -11.11 -20.02 0.79
C ILE A 40 -11.17 -19.25 -0.51
N GLU A 41 -12.34 -19.23 -1.14
CA GLU A 41 -12.57 -18.45 -2.34
C GLU A 41 -12.44 -16.95 -2.00
N HIS A 42 -11.64 -16.24 -2.79
CA HIS A 42 -11.37 -14.81 -2.59
C HIS A 42 -10.82 -14.43 -1.20
N ARG A 43 -10.04 -15.30 -0.54
CA ARG A 43 -9.39 -15.02 0.77
C ARG A 43 -8.75 -13.63 0.86
N HIS A 44 -8.05 -13.20 -0.19
CA HIS A 44 -7.39 -11.90 -0.27
C HIS A 44 -8.37 -10.71 -0.16
N ARG A 45 -9.60 -10.84 -0.68
CA ARG A 45 -10.65 -9.82 -0.58
C ARG A 45 -11.19 -9.74 0.86
N LEU A 46 -11.40 -10.90 1.50
CA LEU A 46 -11.80 -10.95 2.91
C LEU A 46 -10.72 -10.37 3.83
N ALA A 47 -9.44 -10.68 3.58
CA ALA A 47 -8.32 -10.10 4.33
C ALA A 47 -8.24 -8.58 4.19
N ARG A 48 -8.44 -8.06 2.97
CA ARG A 48 -8.54 -6.61 2.73
C ARG A 48 -9.76 -5.97 3.39
N LEU A 49 -10.89 -6.68 3.47
CA LEU A 49 -12.07 -6.22 4.19
C LEU A 49 -11.85 -6.18 5.71
N ALA A 50 -11.17 -7.18 6.27
CA ALA A 50 -10.74 -7.17 7.68
C ALA A 50 -9.77 -6.01 7.98
N ARG A 51 -8.85 -5.73 7.05
CA ARG A 51 -7.96 -4.57 7.16
C ARG A 51 -8.71 -3.25 7.09
N LEU A 52 -9.72 -3.14 6.23
CA LEU A 52 -10.58 -1.96 6.18
C LEU A 52 -11.25 -1.73 7.54
N ASP A 53 -11.77 -2.79 8.17
CA ASP A 53 -12.38 -2.69 9.49
C ASP A 53 -11.42 -2.16 10.56
N HIS A 54 -10.20 -2.69 10.58
CA HIS A 54 -9.14 -2.25 11.50
C HIS A 54 -8.79 -0.76 11.31
N GLU A 55 -8.73 -0.27 10.07
CA GLU A 55 -8.49 1.15 9.82
C GLU A 55 -9.64 2.03 10.29
N LEU A 56 -10.89 1.57 10.16
CA LEU A 56 -12.05 2.28 10.69
C LEU A 56 -12.03 2.33 12.22
N ASP A 57 -11.57 1.28 12.91
CA ASP A 57 -11.39 1.30 14.37
C ASP A 57 -10.36 2.31 14.81
N ILE A 58 -9.21 2.39 14.14
CA ILE A 58 -8.21 3.42 14.49
C ILE A 58 -8.80 4.82 14.35
N ILE A 59 -9.63 5.05 13.33
CA ILE A 59 -10.30 6.34 13.17
C ILE A 59 -11.27 6.60 14.33
N LEU A 60 -12.10 5.63 14.70
CA LEU A 60 -13.12 5.79 15.76
C LEU A 60 -12.54 5.87 17.16
N ASP A 61 -11.54 5.04 17.47
CA ASP A 61 -11.08 4.81 18.84
C ASP A 61 -9.86 5.66 19.19
N ALA A 62 -9.02 6.00 18.21
CA ALA A 62 -7.82 6.80 18.45
C ALA A 62 -7.95 8.24 17.90
N ILE A 63 -8.40 8.40 16.66
CA ILE A 63 -8.35 9.71 15.99
C ILE A 63 -9.49 10.63 16.44
N VAL A 64 -10.73 10.16 16.33
CA VAL A 64 -11.93 10.95 16.64
C VAL A 64 -11.89 11.49 18.08
N PRO A 65 -11.58 10.71 19.13
CA PRO A 65 -11.56 11.21 20.50
C PRO A 65 -10.53 12.34 20.70
N ILE A 66 -9.34 12.20 20.11
CA ILE A 66 -8.31 13.24 20.17
C ILE A 66 -8.79 14.52 19.49
N LEU A 67 -9.41 14.42 18.31
CA LEU A 67 -9.86 15.60 17.56
C LEU A 67 -11.13 16.25 18.15
N ILE A 68 -11.93 15.52 18.92
CA ILE A 68 -13.03 16.10 19.72
C ILE A 68 -12.44 17.03 20.80
N HIS A 69 -11.40 16.60 21.51
CA HIS A 69 -10.81 17.37 22.61
C HIS A 69 -9.77 18.39 22.14
N ALA A 70 -9.13 18.16 21.01
CA ALA A 70 -8.11 19.02 20.42
C ALA A 70 -8.32 19.17 18.90
N PRO A 71 -9.25 20.03 18.45
CA PRO A 71 -9.63 20.16 17.04
C PRO A 71 -8.48 20.57 16.10
N PHE A 72 -7.44 21.20 16.63
CA PHE A 72 -6.25 21.61 15.88
C PHE A 72 -5.05 20.69 16.09
N HIS A 73 -5.25 19.46 16.59
CA HIS A 73 -4.15 18.51 16.78
C HIS A 73 -3.56 18.03 15.45
N ILE A 74 -2.49 18.70 15.01
CA ILE A 74 -1.89 18.58 13.66
C ILE A 74 -1.51 17.12 13.33
N VAL A 75 -0.93 16.40 14.28
CA VAL A 75 -0.50 15.00 14.07
C VAL A 75 -1.71 14.12 13.73
N THR A 76 -2.78 14.25 14.51
CA THR A 76 -4.00 13.46 14.30
C THR A 76 -4.73 13.89 13.04
N GLY A 77 -4.69 15.18 12.68
CA GLY A 77 -5.19 15.66 11.39
C GLY A 77 -4.43 15.07 10.20
N ARG A 78 -3.11 14.87 10.32
CA ARG A 78 -2.31 14.18 9.29
C ARG A 78 -2.67 12.70 9.17
N GLU A 79 -2.86 12.02 10.30
CA GLU A 79 -3.33 10.63 10.32
C GLU A 79 -4.71 10.51 9.66
N LEU A 80 -5.63 11.43 9.94
CA LEU A 80 -6.94 11.47 9.30
C LEU A 80 -6.85 11.61 7.77
N LEU A 81 -5.90 12.40 7.25
CA LEU A 81 -5.62 12.50 5.82
C LEU A 81 -5.12 11.16 5.26
N ARG A 82 -4.21 10.48 5.97
CA ARG A 82 -3.64 9.18 5.58
C ARG A 82 -4.73 8.11 5.52
N TYR A 83 -5.50 7.95 6.59
CA TYR A 83 -6.59 6.98 6.63
C TYR A 83 -7.68 7.31 5.63
N GLY A 84 -7.95 8.60 5.38
CA GLY A 84 -8.85 9.03 4.31
C GLY A 84 -8.46 8.53 2.92
N TRP A 85 -7.17 8.40 2.61
CA TRP A 85 -6.71 7.75 1.38
C TRP A 85 -6.76 6.23 1.50
N SER A 86 -6.27 5.68 2.61
CA SER A 86 -6.13 4.25 2.81
C SER A 86 -7.45 3.49 2.72
N VAL A 87 -8.50 3.95 3.42
CA VAL A 87 -9.83 3.31 3.37
C VAL A 87 -10.43 3.35 1.96
N GLN A 88 -10.20 4.43 1.22
CA GLN A 88 -10.67 4.54 -0.16
C GLN A 88 -9.92 3.57 -1.09
N HIS A 89 -8.59 3.48 -0.96
CA HIS A 89 -7.79 2.54 -1.74
C HIS A 89 -8.11 1.08 -1.40
N LEU A 90 -8.32 0.77 -0.12
CA LEU A 90 -8.74 -0.56 0.32
C LEU A 90 -10.08 -0.93 -0.34
N ALA A 91 -11.09 -0.06 -0.29
CA ALA A 91 -12.38 -0.33 -0.92
C ALA A 91 -12.26 -0.60 -2.43
N VAL A 92 -11.46 0.18 -3.16
CA VAL A 92 -11.17 -0.07 -4.59
C VAL A 92 -10.43 -1.39 -4.78
N SER A 93 -9.49 -1.73 -3.91
CA SER A 93 -8.69 -2.96 -4.06
C SER A 93 -9.48 -4.24 -3.82
N ILE A 94 -10.65 -4.19 -3.17
CA ILE A 94 -11.45 -5.38 -2.88
C ILE A 94 -12.27 -5.79 -4.13
N PHE A 95 -13.01 -4.85 -4.72
CA PHE A 95 -13.94 -5.12 -5.85
C PHE A 95 -13.86 -4.10 -7.01
N GLY A 96 -12.93 -3.16 -6.97
CA GLY A 96 -12.81 -2.09 -7.95
C GLY A 96 -13.65 -0.86 -7.62
N PRO A 97 -13.58 0.18 -8.48
CA PRO A 97 -14.16 1.50 -8.21
C PRO A 97 -15.68 1.59 -8.45
N VAL A 98 -16.26 0.64 -9.19
CA VAL A 98 -17.70 0.62 -9.55
C VAL A 98 -18.55 -0.04 -8.45
N HIS A 99 -17.94 -0.89 -7.63
CA HIS A 99 -18.63 -1.67 -6.62
C HIS A 99 -19.28 -0.81 -5.51
N ALA A 100 -20.41 -1.28 -4.97
CA ALA A 100 -21.19 -0.61 -3.93
C ALA A 100 -20.36 -0.27 -2.68
N LEU A 101 -19.37 -1.11 -2.32
CA LEU A 101 -18.42 -0.84 -1.24
C LEU A 101 -17.63 0.46 -1.48
N HIS A 102 -17.08 0.66 -2.68
CA HIS A 102 -16.35 1.89 -2.99
C HIS A 102 -17.31 3.09 -3.09
N ALA A 103 -18.52 2.89 -3.62
CA ALA A 103 -19.54 3.94 -3.64
C ALA A 103 -19.89 4.44 -2.21
N ALA A 104 -19.90 3.55 -1.21
CA ALA A 104 -20.13 3.89 0.20
C ALA A 104 -18.88 4.49 0.87
N VAL A 105 -17.70 3.88 0.70
CA VAL A 105 -16.45 4.27 1.40
C VAL A 105 -15.80 5.51 0.79
N GLY A 106 -15.87 5.68 -0.52
CA GLY A 106 -15.22 6.78 -1.25
C GLY A 106 -15.63 8.18 -0.78
N PRO A 107 -16.93 8.48 -0.60
CA PRO A 107 -17.39 9.73 -0.01
C PRO A 107 -16.83 9.98 1.40
N VAL A 108 -16.75 8.94 2.24
CA VAL A 108 -16.20 9.05 3.60
C VAL A 108 -14.71 9.38 3.53
N GLY A 109 -13.93 8.66 2.72
CA GLY A 109 -12.50 8.96 2.52
C GLY A 109 -12.25 10.41 2.06
N ARG A 110 -13.05 10.92 1.11
CA ARG A 110 -12.98 12.34 0.68
C ARG A 110 -13.30 13.32 1.81
N PHE A 111 -14.28 12.97 2.63
CA PHE A 111 -14.72 13.78 3.77
C PHE A 111 -13.62 13.89 4.84
N LEU A 112 -12.98 12.78 5.20
CA LEU A 112 -11.83 12.74 6.12
C LEU A 112 -10.70 13.68 5.64
N ARG A 113 -10.35 13.59 4.35
CA ARG A 113 -9.30 14.44 3.77
C ARG A 113 -9.68 15.92 3.74
N ARG A 114 -10.95 16.23 3.49
CA ARG A 114 -11.45 17.61 3.52
C ARG A 114 -11.37 18.19 4.93
N HIS A 115 -11.75 17.43 5.95
CA HIS A 115 -11.61 17.85 7.35
C HIS A 115 -10.14 18.16 7.66
N ALA A 116 -9.23 17.22 7.39
CA ALA A 116 -7.80 17.38 7.62
C ALA A 116 -7.22 18.62 6.91
N ARG A 117 -7.61 18.88 5.65
CA ARG A 117 -7.16 20.08 4.92
C ARG A 117 -7.62 21.36 5.60
N HIS A 118 -8.88 21.45 6.02
CA HIS A 118 -9.39 22.63 6.71
C HIS A 118 -8.69 22.86 8.06
N GLN A 119 -8.38 21.78 8.78
CA GLN A 119 -7.60 21.82 10.01
C GLN A 119 -6.17 22.34 9.77
N HIS A 120 -5.46 21.77 8.79
CA HIS A 120 -4.07 22.16 8.47
C HIS A 120 -3.95 23.59 7.93
N GLN A 121 -4.91 24.01 7.13
CA GLN A 121 -4.90 25.35 6.51
C GLN A 121 -5.50 26.43 7.42
N GLY A 122 -6.10 26.06 8.56
CA GLY A 122 -6.78 27.00 9.45
C GLY A 122 -7.95 27.73 8.79
N THR A 123 -8.53 27.17 7.73
CA THR A 123 -9.60 27.84 6.95
C THR A 123 -10.98 27.72 7.60
N ARG A 124 -11.09 27.00 8.72
CA ARG A 124 -12.32 26.80 9.51
C ARG A 124 -12.02 26.92 10.99
N GLY A 125 -12.99 27.43 11.75
CA GLY A 125 -12.88 27.60 13.21
C GLY A 125 -13.11 26.31 13.99
N ALA A 126 -12.77 26.34 15.28
CA ALA A 126 -12.86 25.20 16.19
C ALA A 126 -14.25 24.55 16.25
N ALA A 127 -15.32 25.35 16.29
CA ALA A 127 -16.70 24.85 16.32
C ALA A 127 -17.03 24.02 15.08
N TRP A 128 -16.65 24.51 13.90
CA TRP A 128 -16.84 23.77 12.65
C TRP A 128 -16.05 22.46 12.65
N LEU A 129 -14.82 22.45 13.16
CA LEU A 129 -14.01 21.23 13.25
C LEU A 129 -14.64 20.22 14.23
N ALA A 130 -15.10 20.68 15.39
CA ALA A 130 -15.74 19.83 16.39
C ALA A 130 -17.06 19.21 15.87
N ASP A 131 -17.92 19.97 15.22
CA ASP A 131 -19.16 19.44 14.64
C ASP A 131 -18.85 18.42 13.53
N ASN A 132 -17.86 18.76 12.70
CA ASN A 132 -17.49 17.95 11.54
C ASN A 132 -16.79 16.65 11.95
N ILE A 133 -16.09 16.59 13.10
CA ILE A 133 -15.51 15.33 13.60
C ILE A 133 -16.57 14.39 14.21
N LEU A 134 -17.66 14.93 14.75
CA LEU A 134 -18.81 14.10 15.14
C LEU A 134 -19.47 13.47 13.91
N GLU A 135 -19.58 14.22 12.81
CA GLU A 135 -20.05 13.66 11.54
C GLU A 135 -19.09 12.59 10.98
N VAL A 136 -17.77 12.76 11.14
CA VAL A 136 -16.79 11.71 10.83
C VAL A 136 -17.09 10.44 11.60
N ARG A 137 -17.30 10.55 12.93
CA ARG A 137 -17.62 9.40 13.79
C ARG A 137 -18.83 8.64 13.25
N ASP A 138 -19.93 9.34 13.01
CA ASP A 138 -21.19 8.71 12.61
C ASP A 138 -21.08 8.03 11.23
N ARG A 139 -20.41 8.67 10.27
CA ARG A 139 -20.15 8.11 8.93
C ARG A 139 -19.25 6.87 8.98
N VAL A 140 -18.20 6.89 9.80
CA VAL A 140 -17.27 5.76 9.93
C VAL A 140 -17.94 4.59 10.66
N SER A 141 -18.74 4.85 11.69
CA SER A 141 -19.54 3.82 12.37
C SER A 141 -20.58 3.18 11.43
N ALA A 142 -21.18 3.95 10.52
CA ALA A 142 -22.08 3.42 9.51
C ALA A 142 -21.37 2.45 8.55
N LEU A 143 -20.14 2.76 8.13
CA LEU A 143 -19.34 1.87 7.28
C LEU A 143 -19.06 0.52 7.93
N LYS A 144 -18.78 0.48 9.25
CA LYS A 144 -18.58 -0.79 9.97
C LYS A 144 -19.81 -1.72 9.92
N SER A 145 -21.00 -1.15 9.76
CA SER A 145 -22.26 -1.90 9.66
C SER A 145 -22.64 -2.29 8.22
N LEU A 146 -21.87 -1.86 7.22
CA LEU A 146 -22.14 -2.14 5.81
C LEU A 146 -22.00 -3.64 5.53
N LEU A 147 -23.02 -4.21 4.90
CA LEU A 147 -23.02 -5.60 4.43
C LEU A 147 -22.41 -5.67 3.03
N VAL A 148 -21.39 -6.52 2.84
CA VAL A 148 -20.65 -6.69 1.60
C VAL A 148 -20.91 -8.09 1.05
N GLN A 149 -21.27 -8.18 -0.23
CA GLN A 149 -21.61 -9.45 -0.91
C GLN A 149 -20.40 -10.04 -1.65
N PHE A 150 -20.30 -11.37 -1.70
CA PHE A 150 -19.25 -12.17 -2.30
C PHE A 150 -19.90 -13.40 -3.00
N PRO A 151 -19.57 -13.75 -4.26
CA PRO A 151 -19.07 -12.88 -5.33
C PRO A 151 -20.18 -11.92 -5.83
N GLU A 152 -19.79 -10.88 -6.56
CA GLU A 152 -20.77 -10.01 -7.24
C GLU A 152 -21.49 -10.85 -8.31
N GLU A 153 -22.82 -10.94 -8.25
CA GLU A 153 -23.59 -11.39 -9.39
C GLU A 153 -23.20 -10.48 -10.56
N ASP A 154 -22.62 -11.06 -11.60
CA ASP A 154 -22.30 -10.36 -12.83
C ASP A 154 -23.57 -9.61 -13.28
N PRO A 155 -23.55 -8.28 -13.47
CA PRO A 155 -24.73 -7.55 -13.91
C PRO A 155 -25.30 -8.09 -15.24
N ALA A 156 -24.51 -8.84 -16.01
CA ALA A 156 -24.97 -9.61 -17.16
C ALA A 156 -25.84 -10.84 -16.78
N VAL A 157 -25.57 -11.50 -15.66
CA VAL A 157 -26.32 -12.66 -15.14
C VAL A 157 -27.63 -12.22 -14.48
N VAL A 158 -27.66 -11.06 -13.80
CA VAL A 158 -28.90 -10.49 -13.24
C VAL A 158 -29.85 -10.03 -14.34
N ALA A 159 -29.31 -9.46 -15.43
CA ALA A 159 -30.11 -9.09 -16.61
C ALA A 159 -30.62 -10.31 -17.38
N ALA A 160 -29.83 -11.39 -17.47
CA ALA A 160 -30.25 -12.64 -18.10
C ALA A 160 -31.29 -13.42 -17.27
N ALA A 161 -31.18 -13.41 -15.93
CA ALA A 161 -32.15 -14.05 -15.04
C ALA A 161 -33.50 -13.32 -14.97
N ALA A 162 -33.53 -12.02 -15.30
CA ALA A 162 -34.77 -11.24 -15.42
C ALA A 162 -35.48 -11.40 -16.78
N GLY A 163 -34.86 -12.08 -17.75
CA GLY A 163 -35.38 -12.24 -19.12
C GLY A 163 -36.10 -13.55 -19.41
N GLY A 164 -36.34 -14.40 -18.40
CA GLY A 164 -37.03 -15.69 -18.56
C GLY A 164 -38.55 -15.57 -18.45
N GLY A 165 -39.19 -15.01 -19.47
CA GLY A 165 -40.62 -15.12 -19.70
C GLY A 165 -40.85 -15.67 -21.10
N ASP A 166 -41.37 -16.90 -21.17
CA ASP A 166 -41.87 -17.56 -22.37
C ASP A 166 -42.75 -16.63 -23.22
N ASP A 167 -42.55 -16.67 -24.54
CA ASP A 167 -43.63 -16.88 -25.52
C ASP A 167 -43.01 -17.10 -26.91
N ASP A 168 -42.88 -18.39 -27.23
CA ASP A 168 -43.31 -19.09 -28.44
C ASP A 168 -43.33 -18.43 -29.83
N ASP A 169 -43.05 -19.32 -30.80
CA ASP A 169 -43.38 -19.33 -32.23
C ASP A 169 -42.57 -18.49 -33.24
N GLY A 170 -41.79 -19.21 -34.06
CA GLY A 170 -42.22 -19.35 -35.45
C GLY A 170 -41.21 -19.03 -36.56
N ALA A 171 -40.87 -20.09 -37.29
CA ALA A 171 -40.50 -20.14 -38.72
C ALA A 171 -39.04 -19.86 -39.14
N GLU A 172 -38.36 -20.97 -39.42
CA GLU A 172 -37.62 -21.30 -40.66
C GLU A 172 -37.16 -20.13 -41.54
N PHE A 173 -35.85 -20.04 -41.79
CA PHE A 173 -35.31 -20.09 -43.16
C PHE A 173 -33.88 -20.63 -43.11
N ALA A 174 -33.65 -21.61 -43.99
CA ALA A 174 -32.37 -22.25 -44.18
C ALA A 174 -31.49 -21.49 -45.20
N GLU A 175 -30.21 -21.84 -45.12
CA GLU A 175 -29.19 -21.86 -46.17
C GLU A 175 -28.10 -20.78 -46.23
N ASP A 176 -26.89 -21.34 -46.34
CA ASP A 176 -25.66 -20.87 -46.96
C ASP A 176 -24.70 -19.94 -46.19
N GLY A 177 -23.74 -20.61 -45.54
CA GLY A 177 -22.40 -20.70 -46.10
C GLY A 177 -21.55 -19.44 -46.09
N VAL A 178 -20.50 -19.45 -45.27
CA VAL A 178 -19.09 -19.23 -45.67
C VAL A 178 -18.26 -19.33 -44.39
N GLY A 179 -17.27 -20.23 -44.43
CA GLY A 179 -16.33 -20.42 -43.34
C GLY A 179 -15.49 -19.18 -43.05
N SER A 180 -15.11 -19.03 -41.79
CA SER A 180 -13.87 -18.39 -41.43
C SER A 180 -13.43 -19.00 -40.10
N ASP A 181 -12.53 -19.98 -40.21
CA ASP A 181 -11.62 -20.33 -39.12
C ASP A 181 -10.95 -19.05 -38.61
N VAL A 182 -11.38 -18.55 -37.45
CA VAL A 182 -10.53 -17.69 -36.62
C VAL A 182 -10.11 -18.52 -35.43
N SER A 183 -9.11 -19.35 -35.71
CA SER A 183 -8.18 -19.83 -34.70
C SER A 183 -7.43 -18.61 -34.15
N GLY A 184 -7.96 -18.02 -33.08
CA GLY A 184 -7.30 -16.96 -32.32
C GLY A 184 -6.18 -17.57 -31.49
N GLY A 185 -5.01 -17.75 -32.12
CA GLY A 185 -3.82 -18.30 -31.50
C GLY A 185 -3.44 -17.56 -30.22
N GLY A 186 -3.13 -18.34 -29.18
CA GLY A 186 -2.37 -17.88 -28.02
C GLY A 186 -1.02 -17.36 -28.50
N GLY A 187 -0.94 -16.05 -28.68
CA GLY A 187 0.32 -15.36 -28.95
C GLY A 187 1.13 -15.35 -27.66
N GLU A 188 2.25 -16.06 -27.66
CA GLU A 188 3.29 -15.95 -26.65
C GLU A 188 3.63 -14.47 -26.43
N LEU A 189 3.39 -13.95 -25.21
CA LEU A 189 3.70 -12.56 -24.86
C LEU A 189 5.20 -12.35 -25.04
N GLN A 190 5.58 -11.61 -26.08
CA GLN A 190 6.99 -11.30 -26.31
C GLN A 190 7.53 -10.47 -25.13
N ARG A 191 8.58 -10.99 -24.49
CA ARG A 191 9.24 -10.38 -23.34
C ARG A 191 10.12 -9.20 -23.76
N ILE A 192 10.05 -8.09 -23.03
CA ILE A 192 10.89 -6.90 -23.21
C ILE A 192 11.55 -6.59 -21.87
N VAL A 193 12.87 -6.41 -21.85
CA VAL A 193 13.64 -6.04 -20.65
C VAL A 193 13.94 -4.54 -20.71
N ILE A 194 13.66 -3.81 -19.62
CA ILE A 194 13.87 -2.37 -19.52
C ILE A 194 15.04 -2.04 -18.59
N HIS A 195 16.01 -1.30 -19.12
CA HIS A 195 17.18 -0.78 -18.42
C HIS A 195 17.10 0.75 -18.27
N GLY A 196 16.41 1.19 -17.22
CA GLY A 196 16.26 2.60 -16.89
C GLY A 196 15.32 3.41 -17.81
N LEU A 197 15.34 4.74 -17.63
CA LEU A 197 14.34 5.64 -18.23
C LEU A 197 14.44 5.79 -19.74
N SER A 198 15.65 5.93 -20.29
CA SER A 198 15.85 6.11 -21.74
C SER A 198 15.36 4.90 -22.52
N ASP A 199 15.63 3.70 -22.01
CA ASP A 199 15.18 2.46 -22.61
C ASP A 199 13.66 2.28 -22.51
N ALA A 200 13.07 2.68 -21.37
CA ALA A 200 11.62 2.72 -21.20
C ALA A 200 10.94 3.65 -22.22
N VAL A 201 11.49 4.85 -22.45
CA VAL A 201 10.98 5.81 -23.44
C VAL A 201 11.07 5.26 -24.87
N LEU A 202 12.21 4.67 -25.23
CA LEU A 202 12.40 4.09 -26.56
C LEU A 202 11.46 2.89 -26.80
N SER A 203 11.33 2.01 -25.81
CA SER A 203 10.42 0.87 -25.86
C SER A 203 8.96 1.31 -26.00
N ALA A 204 8.54 2.34 -25.25
CA ALA A 204 7.18 2.88 -25.34
C ALA A 204 6.88 3.52 -26.71
N ALA A 205 7.88 4.10 -27.36
CA ALA A 205 7.70 4.75 -28.66
C ALA A 205 7.68 3.77 -29.84
N ALA A 206 8.33 2.61 -29.71
CA ALA A 206 8.60 1.69 -30.82
C ALA A 206 7.65 0.48 -30.88
N ILE A 207 6.93 0.15 -29.81
CA ILE A 207 6.29 -1.16 -29.66
C ILE A 207 4.78 -1.01 -29.43
N VAL A 208 3.99 -1.71 -30.27
CA VAL A 208 2.51 -1.70 -30.22
C VAL A 208 2.01 -3.12 -29.93
N GLY A 209 1.09 -3.24 -28.96
CA GLY A 209 0.41 -4.50 -28.58
C GLY A 209 0.81 -5.06 -27.20
N PRO A 210 0.13 -6.13 -26.74
CA PRO A 210 0.31 -6.70 -25.40
C PRO A 210 1.68 -7.40 -25.28
N ARG A 211 2.36 -7.17 -24.16
CA ARG A 211 3.75 -7.60 -23.90
C ARG A 211 3.98 -7.81 -22.41
N LEU A 212 4.92 -8.70 -22.08
CA LEU A 212 5.48 -8.81 -20.73
C LEU A 212 6.74 -7.95 -20.63
N VAL A 213 6.74 -7.00 -19.70
CA VAL A 213 7.84 -6.09 -19.44
C VAL A 213 8.54 -6.52 -18.16
N THR A 214 9.82 -6.84 -18.27
CA THR A 214 10.70 -7.09 -17.13
C THR A 214 11.59 -5.89 -16.90
N ILE A 215 11.92 -5.63 -15.64
CA ILE A 215 12.81 -4.54 -15.27
C ILE A 215 14.16 -5.19 -15.02
N GLY A 216 15.20 -4.73 -15.72
CA GLY A 216 16.55 -5.25 -15.53
C GLY A 216 17.34 -4.44 -14.51
N ASN A 217 17.44 -3.12 -14.72
CA ASN A 217 18.03 -2.22 -13.75
C ASN A 217 17.43 -0.82 -13.82
N VAL A 218 17.33 -0.15 -12.67
CA VAL A 218 16.77 1.20 -12.56
C VAL A 218 17.53 2.00 -11.52
N CYS A 219 17.91 3.22 -11.88
CA CYS A 219 18.46 4.18 -10.92
C CYS A 219 17.35 4.68 -9.99
N VAL A 220 17.61 4.79 -8.68
CA VAL A 220 16.59 5.19 -7.69
C VAL A 220 15.89 6.49 -8.09
N ARG A 221 16.63 7.52 -8.54
CA ARG A 221 16.06 8.80 -8.99
C ARG A 221 15.11 8.69 -10.18
N ASP A 222 15.31 7.70 -11.04
CA ASP A 222 14.59 7.55 -12.29
C ASP A 222 13.34 6.65 -12.12
N ALA A 223 13.26 5.89 -11.02
CA ALA A 223 12.18 4.95 -10.75
C ALA A 223 10.76 5.55 -10.83
N PRO A 224 10.47 6.76 -10.29
CA PRO A 224 9.15 7.37 -10.43
C PRO A 224 8.78 7.68 -11.88
N ALA A 225 9.74 8.13 -12.68
CA ALA A 225 9.54 8.45 -14.10
C ALA A 225 9.33 7.18 -14.93
N VAL A 226 10.11 6.13 -14.68
CA VAL A 226 9.93 4.81 -15.30
C VAL A 226 8.54 4.26 -14.97
N LEU A 227 8.13 4.27 -13.69
CA LEU A 227 6.81 3.80 -13.27
C LEU A 227 5.68 4.58 -13.95
N ALA A 228 5.76 5.90 -13.97
CA ALA A 228 4.74 6.75 -14.58
C ALA A 228 4.63 6.58 -16.10
N LEU A 229 5.74 6.25 -16.76
CA LEU A 229 5.77 5.94 -18.18
C LEU A 229 5.13 4.58 -18.44
N LEU A 230 5.53 3.54 -17.70
CA LEU A 230 4.98 2.21 -17.87
C LEU A 230 3.49 2.13 -17.54
N ASP A 231 3.02 2.85 -16.51
CA ASP A 231 1.59 2.92 -16.19
C ASP A 231 0.76 3.51 -17.34
N LYS A 232 1.34 4.41 -18.16
CA LYS A 232 0.66 4.92 -19.37
C LYS A 232 0.60 3.86 -20.47
N GLU A 233 1.67 3.09 -20.63
CA GLU A 233 1.73 2.07 -21.69
C GLU A 233 0.94 0.80 -21.35
N VAL A 234 0.79 0.46 -20.07
CA VAL A 234 -0.19 -0.55 -19.60
C VAL A 234 -1.59 -0.21 -20.12
N VAL A 235 -2.00 1.06 -20.04
CA VAL A 235 -3.33 1.51 -20.49
C VAL A 235 -3.43 1.56 -22.01
N ARG A 236 -2.36 1.95 -22.71
CA ARG A 236 -2.37 2.14 -24.18
C ARG A 236 -2.22 0.84 -24.96
N HIS A 237 -1.40 -0.07 -24.47
CA HIS A 237 -0.93 -1.23 -25.22
C HIS A 237 -1.17 -2.55 -24.48
N ALA A 238 -1.85 -2.54 -23.33
CA ALA A 238 -2.10 -3.73 -22.51
C ALA A 238 -0.79 -4.47 -22.13
N TRP A 239 0.24 -3.70 -21.76
CA TRP A 239 1.48 -4.26 -21.22
C TRP A 239 1.26 -4.83 -19.82
N GLU A 240 1.91 -5.94 -19.53
CA GLU A 240 2.03 -6.54 -18.20
C GLU A 240 3.43 -6.27 -17.66
N ILE A 241 3.54 -5.75 -16.44
CA ILE A 241 4.84 -5.40 -15.84
C ILE A 241 5.17 -6.42 -14.74
N GLU A 242 6.23 -7.19 -14.95
CA GLU A 242 6.74 -8.15 -13.98
C GLU A 242 7.23 -7.43 -12.73
N HIS A 243 6.81 -7.92 -11.56
CA HIS A 243 7.12 -7.32 -10.25
C HIS A 243 6.91 -5.79 -10.15
N ARG A 244 5.87 -5.24 -10.80
CA ARG A 244 5.51 -3.80 -10.72
C ARG A 244 5.54 -3.22 -9.30
N HIS A 245 5.17 -4.01 -8.30
CA HIS A 245 5.19 -3.60 -6.89
C HIS A 245 6.61 -3.25 -6.38
N ARG A 246 7.67 -3.93 -6.86
CA ARG A 246 9.07 -3.65 -6.52
C ARG A 246 9.50 -2.29 -7.08
N LEU A 247 9.13 -1.99 -8.33
CA LEU A 247 9.35 -0.66 -8.93
C LEU A 247 8.57 0.43 -8.21
N ALA A 248 7.32 0.16 -7.80
CA ALA A 248 6.52 1.11 -7.03
C ALA A 248 7.13 1.40 -5.65
N ARG A 249 7.65 0.38 -4.97
CA ARG A 249 8.39 0.53 -3.70
C ARG A 249 9.70 1.30 -3.89
N LEU A 250 10.40 1.09 -5.01
CA LEU A 250 11.60 1.85 -5.37
C LEU A 250 11.30 3.33 -5.67
N ALA A 251 10.20 3.62 -6.37
CA ALA A 251 9.73 4.98 -6.59
C ALA A 251 9.35 5.67 -5.26
N ARG A 252 8.74 4.93 -4.32
CA ARG A 252 8.46 5.43 -2.97
C ARG A 252 9.75 5.70 -2.19
N LEU A 253 10.77 4.84 -2.29
CA LEU A 253 12.08 5.07 -1.69
C LEU A 253 12.67 6.40 -2.17
N ASN A 254 12.63 6.68 -3.48
CA ASN A 254 13.09 7.97 -4.01
C ASN A 254 12.30 9.14 -3.42
N HIS A 255 10.97 9.04 -3.36
CA HIS A 255 10.14 10.11 -2.79
C HIS A 255 10.47 10.41 -1.33
N GLU A 256 10.75 9.37 -0.52
CA GLU A 256 11.15 9.56 0.87
C GLU A 256 12.54 10.20 0.99
N LEU A 257 13.48 9.84 0.09
CA LEU A 257 14.78 10.51 -0.01
C LEU A 257 14.64 11.99 -0.42
N ASP A 258 13.71 12.33 -1.32
CA ASP A 258 13.41 13.71 -1.71
C ASP A 258 12.95 14.53 -0.51
N ILE A 259 12.03 14.00 0.31
CA ILE A 259 11.56 14.69 1.52
C ILE A 259 12.73 14.92 2.50
N VAL A 260 13.59 13.91 2.68
CA VAL A 260 14.76 14.05 3.56
C VAL A 260 15.70 15.14 3.05
N LEU A 261 16.04 15.12 1.76
CA LEU A 261 17.02 16.01 1.16
C LEU A 261 16.51 17.45 0.95
N GLU A 262 15.25 17.61 0.57
CA GLU A 262 14.69 18.89 0.14
C GLU A 262 13.92 19.61 1.25
N ALA A 263 13.38 18.89 2.24
CA ALA A 263 12.60 19.49 3.33
C ALA A 263 13.30 19.37 4.69
N ILE A 264 13.74 18.18 5.06
CA ILE A 264 14.21 17.92 6.43
C ILE A 264 15.63 18.42 6.65
N VAL A 265 16.57 18.08 5.76
CA VAL A 265 17.97 18.50 5.85
C VAL A 265 18.08 20.03 5.88
N PRO A 266 17.43 20.81 4.98
CA PRO A 266 17.49 22.27 5.05
C PRO A 266 16.94 22.81 6.38
N THR A 267 15.80 22.29 6.85
CA THR A 267 15.20 22.70 8.13
C THR A 267 16.16 22.48 9.31
N LEU A 268 16.85 21.33 9.35
CA LEU A 268 17.78 21.00 10.42
C LEU A 268 19.16 21.66 10.25
N ASN A 269 19.52 22.06 9.04
CA ASN A 269 20.70 22.88 8.79
C ASN A 269 20.50 24.29 9.33
N ASP A 270 19.31 24.88 9.10
CA ASP A 270 18.97 26.22 9.59
C ASP A 270 18.61 26.23 11.08
N MET A 271 17.97 25.17 11.56
CA MET A 271 17.56 25.02 12.96
C MET A 271 17.89 23.60 13.48
N PRO A 272 19.12 23.36 13.98
CA PRO A 272 19.57 22.03 14.41
C PRO A 272 18.75 21.40 15.55
N LEU A 273 18.04 22.21 16.33
CA LEU A 273 17.19 21.75 17.44
C LEU A 273 15.70 21.66 17.07
N HIS A 274 15.36 21.70 15.77
CA HIS A 274 13.97 21.60 15.30
C HIS A 274 13.39 20.18 15.50
N LEU A 275 12.75 19.97 16.66
CA LEU A 275 12.27 18.66 17.13
C LEU A 275 11.32 17.93 16.19
N VAL A 276 10.47 18.65 15.43
CA VAL A 276 9.55 18.02 14.47
C VAL A 276 10.33 17.41 13.30
N ALA A 277 11.34 18.11 12.79
CA ALA A 277 12.16 17.64 11.68
C ALA A 277 13.05 16.48 12.14
N GLY A 278 13.53 16.52 13.39
CA GLY A 278 14.17 15.40 14.07
C GLY A 278 13.32 14.14 14.15
N ARG A 279 12.06 14.28 14.57
CA ARG A 279 11.12 13.15 14.62
C ARG A 279 10.86 12.57 13.23
N GLU A 280 10.77 13.42 12.21
CA GLU A 280 10.60 12.96 10.83
C GLU A 280 11.84 12.22 10.34
N LEU A 281 13.07 12.63 10.68
CA LEU A 281 14.28 11.83 10.43
C LEU A 281 14.21 10.44 11.04
N LEU A 282 13.73 10.32 12.29
CA LEU A 282 13.57 9.01 12.94
C LEU A 282 12.61 8.12 12.14
N ARG A 283 11.48 8.67 11.70
CA ARG A 283 10.48 7.96 10.90
C ARG A 283 11.04 7.52 9.56
N PHE A 284 11.66 8.42 8.81
CA PHE A 284 12.25 8.10 7.52
C PHE A 284 13.43 7.14 7.65
N GLY A 285 14.21 7.24 8.72
CA GLY A 285 15.29 6.29 9.00
C GLY A 285 14.80 4.84 9.10
N TRP A 286 13.63 4.60 9.69
CA TRP A 286 12.99 3.28 9.69
C TRP A 286 12.37 2.94 8.33
N SER A 287 11.59 3.85 7.77
CA SER A 287 10.83 3.63 6.53
C SER A 287 11.74 3.26 5.35
N LEU A 288 12.88 3.94 5.18
CA LEU A 288 13.85 3.64 4.12
C LEU A 288 14.38 2.21 4.23
N GLN A 289 14.70 1.74 5.45
CA GLN A 289 15.18 0.37 5.68
C GLN A 289 14.10 -0.66 5.37
N HIS A 290 12.88 -0.46 5.88
CA HIS A 290 11.76 -1.37 5.60
C HIS A 290 11.44 -1.42 4.11
N LEU A 291 11.46 -0.27 3.41
CA LEU A 291 11.28 -0.24 1.96
C LEU A 291 12.36 -1.04 1.25
N ALA A 292 13.64 -0.85 1.60
CA ALA A 292 14.73 -1.58 0.98
C ALA A 292 14.63 -3.10 1.17
N VAL A 293 14.29 -3.56 2.39
CA VAL A 293 14.03 -4.99 2.67
C VAL A 293 12.82 -5.48 1.89
N SER A 294 11.73 -4.72 1.82
CA SER A 294 10.52 -5.14 1.12
C SER A 294 10.68 -5.28 -0.40
N ILE A 295 11.74 -4.74 -1.01
CA ILE A 295 11.93 -4.83 -2.46
C ILE A 295 12.57 -6.18 -2.85
N PHE A 296 13.63 -6.60 -2.15
CA PHE A 296 14.43 -7.80 -2.50
C PHE A 296 14.93 -8.60 -1.29
N GLY A 297 14.42 -8.32 -0.09
CA GLY A 297 14.88 -8.92 1.15
C GLY A 297 16.13 -8.25 1.76
N PRO A 298 16.55 -8.71 2.95
CA PRO A 298 17.61 -8.08 3.74
C PRO A 298 19.03 -8.37 3.21
N VAL A 299 19.20 -9.37 2.35
CA VAL A 299 20.50 -9.79 1.80
C VAL A 299 20.89 -8.95 0.57
N HIS A 300 19.92 -8.29 -0.06
CA HIS A 300 20.16 -7.55 -1.31
C HIS A 300 21.05 -6.31 -1.12
N ALA A 301 21.84 -5.97 -2.15
CA ALA A 301 22.73 -4.82 -2.17
C ALA A 301 22.03 -3.48 -1.87
N LEU A 302 20.76 -3.36 -2.26
CA LEU A 302 19.93 -2.19 -1.94
C LEU A 302 19.77 -2.02 -0.42
N HIS A 303 19.45 -3.09 0.32
CA HIS A 303 19.33 -3.01 1.77
C HIS A 303 20.69 -2.73 2.43
N ALA A 304 21.77 -3.34 1.93
CA ALA A 304 23.13 -3.08 2.41
C ALA A 304 23.52 -1.58 2.25
N ALA A 305 23.09 -0.93 1.18
CA ALA A 305 23.33 0.50 0.94
C ALA A 305 22.44 1.41 1.81
N VAL A 306 21.14 1.08 1.94
CA VAL A 306 20.16 1.91 2.67
C VAL A 306 20.30 1.78 4.19
N GLY A 307 20.71 0.60 4.69
CA GLY A 307 20.88 0.30 6.11
C GLY A 307 21.72 1.33 6.88
N PRO A 308 22.97 1.62 6.47
CA PRO A 308 23.81 2.63 7.10
C PRO A 308 23.18 4.02 7.15
N VAL A 309 22.50 4.44 6.07
CA VAL A 309 21.84 5.76 6.00
C VAL A 309 20.68 5.81 6.99
N GLY A 310 19.80 4.80 6.98
CA GLY A 310 18.71 4.72 7.95
C GLY A 310 19.17 4.78 9.41
N ARG A 311 20.28 4.10 9.76
CA ARG A 311 20.88 4.17 11.10
C ARG A 311 21.38 5.57 11.44
N LEU A 312 22.02 6.26 10.48
CA LEU A 312 22.51 7.62 10.65
C LEU A 312 21.37 8.60 10.96
N LEU A 313 20.27 8.52 10.20
CA LEU A 313 19.07 9.35 10.43
C LEU A 313 18.52 9.16 11.84
N ARG A 314 18.36 7.90 12.28
CA ARG A 314 17.84 7.59 13.62
C ARG A 314 18.79 8.03 14.73
N ARG A 315 20.10 7.85 14.55
CA ARG A 315 21.12 8.30 15.51
C ARG A 315 21.08 9.82 15.67
N HIS A 316 20.99 10.55 14.58
CA HIS A 316 20.86 12.01 14.60
C HIS A 316 19.62 12.44 15.40
N ALA A 317 18.45 11.88 15.08
CA ALA A 317 17.20 12.17 15.77
C ALA A 317 17.27 11.84 17.28
N ARG A 318 17.90 10.72 17.67
CA ARG A 318 18.09 10.36 19.07
C ARG A 318 18.95 11.38 19.81
N HIS A 319 20.07 11.81 19.24
CA HIS A 319 20.93 12.81 19.87
C HIS A 319 20.21 14.15 20.06
N GLN A 320 19.43 14.56 19.07
CA GLN A 320 18.61 15.77 19.15
C GLN A 320 17.51 15.66 20.22
N HIS A 321 16.80 14.53 20.29
CA HIS A 321 15.72 14.32 21.26
C HIS A 321 16.20 14.23 22.71
N HIS A 322 17.34 13.59 22.95
CA HIS A 322 17.90 13.42 24.29
C HIS A 322 18.82 14.56 24.72
N GLY A 323 19.09 15.54 23.84
CA GLY A 323 20.00 16.64 24.14
C GLY A 323 21.42 16.20 24.45
N THR A 324 21.86 15.04 23.95
CA THR A 324 23.19 14.47 24.25
C THR A 324 24.32 15.07 23.42
N ARG A 325 23.99 15.96 22.48
CA ARG A 325 24.92 16.64 21.58
C ARG A 325 24.51 18.10 21.40
N ASP A 326 25.48 18.95 21.13
CA ASP A 326 25.25 20.38 20.92
C ASP A 326 24.80 20.69 19.48
N ALA A 327 24.35 21.93 19.26
CA ALA A 327 23.85 22.38 17.95
C ALA A 327 24.94 22.31 16.86
N ALA A 328 26.20 22.53 17.22
CA ALA A 328 27.33 22.46 16.29
C ALA A 328 27.54 21.02 15.78
N TRP A 329 27.50 20.04 16.68
CA TRP A 329 27.57 18.63 16.31
C TRP A 329 26.39 18.23 15.44
N LEU A 330 25.17 18.66 15.77
CA LEU A 330 23.98 18.37 14.97
C LEU A 330 24.09 18.98 13.56
N ALA A 331 24.45 20.25 13.43
CA ALA A 331 24.66 20.91 12.13
C ALA A 331 25.76 20.23 11.30
N GLY A 332 26.85 19.76 11.91
CA GLY A 332 27.88 19.00 11.20
C GLY A 332 27.37 17.65 10.68
N ASN A 333 26.61 16.92 11.50
CA ASN A 333 26.12 15.58 11.14
C ASN A 333 24.95 15.60 10.16
N ILE A 334 24.17 16.68 10.08
CA ILE A 334 23.07 16.75 9.08
C ILE A 334 23.62 16.86 7.64
N LEU A 335 24.81 17.44 7.46
CA LEU A 335 25.49 17.45 6.16
C LEU A 335 25.94 16.05 5.75
N GLU A 336 26.40 15.24 6.70
CA GLU A 336 26.70 13.83 6.42
C GLU A 336 25.43 13.06 6.01
N VAL A 337 24.29 13.31 6.68
CA VAL A 337 22.99 12.75 6.29
C VAL A 337 22.66 13.13 4.86
N ARG A 338 22.82 14.40 4.50
CA ARG A 338 22.58 14.90 3.13
C ARG A 338 23.42 14.14 2.11
N ASP A 339 24.73 14.07 2.33
CA ASP A 339 25.65 13.51 1.35
C ASP A 339 25.39 12.01 1.15
N ARG A 340 25.19 11.26 2.25
CA ARG A 340 24.88 9.83 2.16
C ARG A 340 23.50 9.54 1.55
N ALA A 341 22.48 10.33 1.87
CA ALA A 341 21.15 10.19 1.28
C ALA A 341 21.16 10.55 -0.22
N SER A 342 21.97 11.54 -0.63
CA SER A 342 22.14 11.90 -2.04
C SER A 342 22.80 10.79 -2.85
N VAL A 343 23.76 10.05 -2.27
CA VAL A 343 24.39 8.90 -2.93
C VAL A 343 23.36 7.81 -3.25
N LEU A 344 22.39 7.57 -2.35
CA LEU A 344 21.33 6.59 -2.59
C LEU A 344 20.46 6.92 -3.82
N LYS A 345 20.22 8.20 -4.13
CA LYS A 345 19.45 8.58 -5.32
C LYS A 345 20.14 8.18 -6.63
N SER A 346 21.46 8.11 -6.63
CA SER A 346 22.27 7.72 -7.79
C SER A 346 22.56 6.23 -7.84
N LEU A 347 22.05 5.45 -6.89
CA LEU A 347 22.27 4.01 -6.84
C LEU A 347 21.54 3.33 -8.01
N MET A 348 22.27 2.56 -8.80
CA MET A 348 21.69 1.65 -9.78
C MET A 348 21.23 0.38 -9.05
N VAL A 349 19.96 0.05 -9.20
CA VAL A 349 19.36 -1.13 -8.57
C VAL A 349 19.10 -2.17 -9.64
N GLU A 350 19.77 -3.31 -9.51
CA GLU A 350 19.56 -4.47 -10.36
C GLU A 350 18.33 -5.26 -9.86
N PHE A 351 17.51 -5.69 -10.80
CA PHE A 351 16.35 -6.54 -10.59
C PHE A 351 16.74 -7.93 -11.08
N PRO A 352 16.99 -8.89 -10.17
CA PRO A 352 17.37 -10.22 -10.59
C PRO A 352 16.25 -10.88 -11.38
N GLU A 353 16.60 -11.58 -12.48
CA GLU A 353 15.68 -12.50 -13.14
C GLU A 353 15.45 -13.68 -12.19
N GLU A 354 14.25 -13.82 -11.65
CA GLU A 354 13.92 -14.98 -10.82
C GLU A 354 13.68 -16.20 -11.72
N ASP A 355 14.41 -17.28 -11.45
CA ASP A 355 14.12 -18.60 -12.01
C ASP A 355 12.75 -19.06 -11.47
N PRO A 356 11.74 -19.36 -12.31
CA PRO A 356 10.38 -19.66 -11.86
C PRO A 356 10.28 -20.84 -10.88
N ALA A 357 11.35 -21.64 -10.73
CA ALA A 357 11.44 -22.72 -9.74
C ALA A 357 11.69 -22.25 -8.30
N VAL A 358 12.22 -21.04 -8.08
CA VAL A 358 12.54 -20.51 -6.73
C VAL A 358 11.38 -19.67 -6.16
N ALA A 359 10.49 -19.16 -7.02
CA ALA A 359 9.33 -18.35 -6.65
C ALA A 359 8.23 -19.09 -5.84
N ALA A 360 8.40 -20.39 -5.59
CA ALA A 360 7.46 -21.22 -4.82
C ALA A 360 7.87 -21.42 -3.34
N GLY A 361 8.99 -20.84 -2.88
CA GLY A 361 9.48 -20.99 -1.51
C GLY A 361 9.38 -19.69 -0.72
N ASP A 362 8.49 -19.68 0.28
CA ASP A 362 8.45 -18.77 1.44
C ASP A 362 8.45 -17.25 1.13
N ASP A 363 7.29 -16.74 0.72
CA ASP A 363 6.95 -15.31 0.77
C ASP A 363 6.01 -15.01 1.97
N ASP A 364 6.23 -15.72 3.09
CA ASP A 364 5.55 -15.56 4.39
C ASP A 364 6.43 -14.79 5.40
N HIS A 365 6.94 -13.62 4.99
CA HIS A 365 7.50 -12.64 5.93
C HIS A 365 6.78 -11.29 5.80
N ASP A 366 5.53 -11.27 6.25
CA ASP A 366 4.82 -10.07 6.69
C ASP A 366 5.16 -9.80 8.17
N ASP A 367 6.44 -9.53 8.45
CA ASP A 367 6.88 -9.02 9.76
C ASP A 367 6.91 -7.49 9.71
N GLY A 368 5.73 -6.89 9.92
CA GLY A 368 5.64 -5.57 10.53
C GLY A 368 6.29 -5.59 11.92
N PRO A 369 6.90 -4.49 12.38
CA PRO A 369 7.74 -4.52 13.56
C PRO A 369 6.93 -4.93 14.80
N GLU A 370 7.29 -6.09 15.38
CA GLU A 370 6.98 -6.41 16.77
C GLU A 370 7.53 -5.30 17.65
N PHE A 371 6.62 -4.65 18.38
CA PHE A 371 6.95 -3.83 19.53
C PHE A 371 7.37 -4.76 20.67
N ALA A 372 8.65 -5.13 20.70
CA ALA A 372 9.27 -5.60 21.92
C ALA A 372 9.72 -4.35 22.72
N GLU A 373 8.89 -3.98 23.68
CA GLU A 373 9.33 -3.17 24.82
C GLU A 373 10.27 -4.05 25.65
N ASP A 374 11.58 -3.82 25.55
CA ASP A 374 12.55 -4.26 26.55
C ASP A 374 13.26 -3.02 27.13
N ASP A 375 12.58 -2.40 28.10
CA ASP A 375 13.24 -1.88 29.28
C ASP A 375 13.65 -3.12 30.10
N VAL A 376 14.95 -3.40 30.30
CA VAL A 376 15.72 -3.25 31.56
C VAL A 376 17.14 -3.80 31.33
N GLY A 377 18.17 -3.07 31.76
CA GLY A 377 19.54 -3.61 31.78
C GLY A 377 20.64 -2.57 31.92
N PHE A 378 20.48 -1.62 32.84
CA PHE A 378 21.60 -0.85 33.37
C PHE A 378 22.49 -1.82 34.17
N ASP A 379 23.62 -2.19 33.59
CA ASP A 379 24.78 -2.67 34.35
C ASP A 379 25.85 -1.57 34.27
N GLY A 380 25.96 -0.86 35.39
CA GLY A 380 27.12 -0.05 35.66
C GLY A 380 28.24 -0.95 36.15
N SER A 381 29.30 -1.05 35.35
CA SER A 381 30.64 -1.28 35.87
C SER A 381 31.54 -0.19 35.33
N ASP A 382 31.95 0.69 36.25
CA ASP A 382 33.19 1.44 36.19
C ASP A 382 34.36 0.49 35.82
N ASP A 383 35.30 0.95 35.02
CA ASP A 383 36.71 1.14 35.43
C ASP A 383 37.64 1.34 34.22
N GLU A 384 38.41 2.43 34.32
CA GLU A 384 39.84 2.57 34.00
C GLU A 384 40.36 2.15 32.60
N GLU A 385 40.62 3.13 31.71
CA GLU A 385 41.94 3.81 31.53
C GLU A 385 41.84 4.95 30.49
#